data_AF-A0A2A2MIQ1-F1
#
_entry.id   AF-A0A2A2MIQ1-F1
#
_cell.length_a   1.000
_cell.length_b   1.000
_cell.length_c   1.000
_cell.angle_alpha   90.00
_cell.angle_beta   90.00
_cell.angle_gamma   90.00
#
_symmetry.space_group_name_H-M   'P 1'
#
loop_
_entity.id
_entity.type
_entity.pdbx_description
1 polymer ?
#
loop_
_entity_poly.entity_id
_entity_poly.type
_entity_poly.pdbx_seq_one_letter_code
_entity_poly.pdbx_strand_id
1 'polypeptide(L)'
;MKTSLGLLEVSGLALAIGAADAMAKAASVSLIDIEKTNGSGWMLIRLTGDVASVQAAINTGAAFAQQHHGLVSRAILARPADALMAHWQTPQRESIDPAPATLREPTHKVAAERDITEICVPEKVEAAAEREETAAPLPVDTVTDETSDIAIGEEKQDVKNEAQPALSVSCNLCLDPACRRHKGEPRFRCIHAAKRGKV
;
A
#
# COMPACT_ATOMS: atom_id res chain seq x y z
N MET A 1 24.06 -25.91 9.54
CA MET A 1 23.74 -25.89 8.09
C MET A 1 23.94 -24.47 7.58
N LYS A 2 24.51 -24.27 6.38
CA LYS A 2 24.63 -22.92 5.80
C LYS A 2 23.30 -22.56 5.15
N THR A 3 22.70 -21.46 5.58
CA THR A 3 21.41 -20.98 5.06
C THR A 3 21.58 -20.28 3.73
N SER A 4 20.62 -20.46 2.83
CA SER A 4 20.55 -19.74 1.57
C SER A 4 19.92 -18.37 1.76
N LEU A 5 20.20 -17.45 0.83
CA LEU A 5 19.65 -16.11 0.83
C LEU A 5 18.83 -15.87 -0.44
N GLY A 6 17.62 -15.35 -0.27
CA GLY A 6 16.77 -14.84 -1.33
C GLY A 6 16.68 -13.32 -1.27
N LEU A 7 16.72 -12.70 -2.45
CA LEU A 7 16.59 -11.26 -2.66
C LEU A 7 15.50 -11.02 -3.71
N LEU A 8 14.49 -10.24 -3.36
CA LEU A 8 13.45 -9.80 -4.29
C LEU A 8 13.30 -8.29 -4.21
N GLU A 9 13.48 -7.61 -5.34
CA GLU A 9 13.33 -6.17 -5.44
C GLU A 9 12.06 -5.82 -6.20
N VAL A 10 11.24 -4.96 -5.62
CA VAL A 10 9.96 -4.54 -6.18
C VAL A 10 9.75 -3.03 -6.06
N SER A 11 8.90 -2.48 -6.92
CA SER A 11 8.52 -1.07 -6.86
C SER A 11 7.39 -0.83 -5.86
N GLY A 12 7.68 -0.09 -4.79
CA GLY A 12 6.70 0.37 -3.81
C GLY A 12 6.56 -0.53 -2.58
N LEU A 13 6.35 0.11 -1.42
CA LEU A 13 6.23 -0.57 -0.12
C LEU A 13 5.02 -1.50 -0.02
N ALA A 14 3.86 -1.09 -0.54
CA ALA A 14 2.65 -1.91 -0.48
C ALA A 14 2.82 -3.22 -1.26
N LEU A 15 3.43 -3.14 -2.46
CA LEU A 15 3.75 -4.33 -3.25
C LEU A 15 4.78 -5.21 -2.54
N ALA A 16 5.78 -4.61 -1.89
CA ALA A 16 6.79 -5.34 -1.13
C ALA A 16 6.18 -6.14 0.03
N ILE A 17 5.25 -5.55 0.78
CA ILE A 17 4.54 -6.23 1.87
C ILE A 17 3.70 -7.39 1.32
N GLY A 18 2.94 -7.17 0.25
CA GLY A 18 2.12 -8.23 -0.37
C GLY A 18 2.98 -9.37 -0.92
N ALA A 19 4.09 -9.05 -1.58
CA ALA A 19 5.03 -10.05 -2.07
C ALA A 19 5.68 -10.82 -0.91
N ALA A 20 6.07 -10.15 0.18
CA ALA A 20 6.64 -10.81 1.36
C ALA A 20 5.66 -11.78 2.02
N ASP A 21 4.39 -11.41 2.15
CA ASP A 21 3.32 -12.29 2.64
C ASP A 21 3.13 -13.52 1.74
N ALA A 22 3.07 -13.32 0.42
CA ALA A 22 2.97 -14.42 -0.54
C ALA A 22 4.18 -15.37 -0.47
N MET A 23 5.40 -14.83 -0.33
CA MET A 23 6.63 -15.60 -0.19
C MET A 23 6.65 -16.45 1.09
N ALA A 24 6.28 -15.85 2.23
CA ALA A 24 6.26 -16.53 3.52
C ALA A 24 5.18 -17.64 3.60
N LYS A 25 4.07 -17.48 2.86
CA LYS A 25 3.02 -18.51 2.74
C LYS A 25 3.41 -19.65 1.79
N ALA A 26 4.24 -19.37 0.79
CA ALA A 26 4.60 -20.35 -0.24
C ALA A 26 5.59 -21.42 0.23
N ALA A 27 6.49 -21.07 1.14
CA ALA A 27 7.54 -21.98 1.60
C ALA A 27 8.02 -21.65 3.01
N SER A 28 8.69 -22.60 3.66
CA SER A 28 9.33 -22.41 4.97
C SER A 28 10.58 -21.54 4.84
N VAL A 29 10.40 -20.22 4.90
CA VAL A 29 11.46 -19.20 4.85
C VAL A 29 11.29 -18.21 5.99
N SER A 30 12.39 -17.58 6.41
CA SER A 30 12.41 -16.50 7.38
C SER A 30 12.68 -15.17 6.68
N LEU A 31 11.75 -14.22 6.80
CA LEU A 31 11.92 -12.85 6.33
C LEU A 31 12.90 -12.14 7.27
N ILE A 32 14.01 -11.64 6.72
CA ILE A 32 14.99 -10.88 7.50
C ILE A 32 14.54 -9.43 7.61
N ASP A 33 14.28 -8.79 6.47
CA ASP A 33 13.96 -7.36 6.41
C ASP A 33 13.32 -6.96 5.07
N ILE A 34 12.69 -5.79 5.08
CA ILE A 34 12.21 -5.09 3.89
C ILE A 34 12.85 -3.70 3.88
N GLU A 35 13.90 -3.54 3.08
CA GLU A 35 14.72 -2.34 3.03
C GLU A 35 14.29 -1.40 1.92
N LYS A 36 14.38 -0.10 2.17
CA LYS A 36 14.22 0.93 1.14
C LYS A 36 15.53 1.07 0.37
N THR A 37 15.47 1.06 -0.95
CA THR A 37 16.64 1.36 -1.76
C THR A 37 16.73 2.86 -2.06
N ASN A 38 17.89 3.30 -2.55
CA ASN A 38 18.14 4.70 -2.85
C ASN A 38 17.43 5.11 -4.15
N GLY A 39 16.29 5.76 -4.01
CA GLY A 39 15.55 6.35 -5.13
C GLY A 39 14.53 5.40 -5.78
N SER A 40 13.78 5.92 -6.75
CA SER A 40 12.77 5.20 -7.57
C SER A 40 11.62 4.51 -6.81
N GLY A 41 11.60 4.60 -5.48
CA GLY A 41 10.60 3.94 -4.64
C GLY A 41 10.74 2.41 -4.63
N TRP A 42 11.92 1.87 -4.93
CA TRP A 42 12.13 0.42 -4.87
C TRP A 42 12.39 -0.05 -3.44
N MET A 43 12.03 -1.31 -3.22
CA MET A 43 12.08 -1.98 -1.94
C MET A 43 12.73 -3.34 -2.15
N LEU A 44 13.69 -3.68 -1.30
CA LEU A 44 14.38 -4.96 -1.30
C LEU A 44 13.84 -5.83 -0.16
N ILE A 45 13.34 -7.01 -0.49
CA ILE A 45 12.92 -8.02 0.48
C ILE A 45 14.05 -9.05 0.61
N ARG A 46 14.52 -9.26 1.84
CA ARG A 46 15.57 -10.22 2.17
C ARG A 46 14.98 -11.39 2.95
N LEU A 47 15.28 -12.62 2.54
CA LEU A 47 14.77 -13.82 3.20
C LEU A 47 15.82 -14.94 3.23
N THR A 48 15.70 -15.84 4.20
CA THR A 48 16.59 -16.98 4.39
C THR A 48 15.84 -18.29 4.54
N GLY A 49 16.51 -19.39 4.22
CA GLY A 49 15.98 -20.74 4.39
C GLY A 49 16.86 -21.77 3.68
N ASP A 50 16.30 -22.95 3.43
CA ASP A 50 16.91 -23.94 2.55
C ASP A 50 16.83 -23.49 1.08
N VAL A 51 17.77 -23.94 0.25
CA VAL A 51 17.86 -23.56 -1.17
C VAL A 51 16.51 -23.74 -1.89
N ALA A 52 15.84 -24.88 -1.67
CA ALA A 52 14.57 -25.19 -2.30
C ALA A 52 13.43 -24.28 -1.83
N SER A 53 13.34 -24.03 -0.51
CA SER A 53 12.35 -23.14 0.08
C SER A 53 12.52 -21.69 -0.41
N VAL A 54 13.76 -21.20 -0.45
CA VAL A 54 14.10 -19.88 -0.96
C VAL A 54 13.72 -19.76 -2.45
N GLN A 55 14.02 -20.78 -3.25
CA GLN A 55 13.68 -20.80 -4.68
C GLN A 55 12.16 -20.76 -4.90
N ALA A 56 11.39 -21.54 -4.14
CA ALA A 56 9.93 -21.56 -4.21
C ALA A 56 9.31 -20.22 -3.78
N ALA A 57 9.79 -19.65 -2.67
CA ALA A 57 9.39 -18.35 -2.19
C ALA A 57 9.64 -17.26 -3.25
N ILE A 58 10.88 -17.11 -3.71
CA ILE A 58 11.25 -16.07 -4.69
C ILE A 58 10.48 -16.21 -6.01
N ASN A 59 10.22 -17.43 -6.48
CA ASN A 59 9.40 -17.64 -7.67
C ASN A 59 7.95 -17.16 -7.47
N THR A 60 7.35 -17.44 -6.31
CA THR A 60 6.00 -17.00 -5.97
C THR A 60 5.93 -15.48 -5.83
N GLY A 61 6.87 -14.89 -5.09
CA GLY A 61 6.95 -13.43 -4.94
C GLY A 61 7.21 -12.69 -6.25
N ALA A 62 8.06 -13.25 -7.12
CA ALA A 62 8.32 -12.68 -8.44
C ALA A 62 7.08 -12.73 -9.34
N ALA A 63 6.33 -13.84 -9.33
CA ALA A 63 5.07 -13.95 -10.08
C ALA A 63 4.03 -12.93 -9.58
N PHE A 64 3.88 -12.80 -8.25
CA PHE A 64 3.01 -11.79 -7.65
C PHE A 64 3.41 -10.37 -8.08
N ALA A 65 4.70 -10.03 -8.00
CA ALA A 65 5.21 -8.72 -8.40
C ALA A 65 5.04 -8.45 -9.92
N GLN A 66 5.14 -9.49 -10.76
CA GLN A 66 4.89 -9.38 -12.20
C GLN A 66 3.42 -9.09 -12.51
N GLN A 67 2.48 -9.73 -11.81
CA GLN A 67 1.04 -9.47 -11.96
C GLN A 67 0.68 -8.01 -11.63
N HIS A 68 1.43 -7.38 -10.73
CA HIS A 68 1.26 -5.99 -10.34
C HIS A 68 2.20 -5.02 -11.08
N HIS A 69 2.89 -5.47 -12.14
CA HIS A 69 3.82 -4.68 -12.95
C HIS A 69 4.91 -3.96 -12.14
N GLY A 70 5.36 -4.55 -11.04
CA GLY A 70 6.32 -3.94 -10.13
C GLY A 70 7.52 -4.80 -9.76
N LEU A 71 7.81 -5.86 -10.52
CA LEU A 71 9.04 -6.63 -10.38
C LEU A 71 10.23 -5.82 -10.93
N VAL A 72 11.26 -5.62 -10.10
CA VAL A 72 12.52 -4.96 -10.51
C VAL A 72 13.61 -6.00 -10.74
N SER A 73 13.92 -6.79 -9.72
CA SER A 73 14.99 -7.79 -9.79
C SER A 73 14.75 -8.95 -8.82
N ARG A 74 15.38 -10.11 -9.07
CA ARG A 74 15.39 -11.25 -8.16
C ARG A 74 16.73 -11.96 -8.19
N ALA A 75 17.20 -12.45 -7.05
CA ALA A 75 18.43 -13.23 -6.94
C ALA A 75 18.33 -14.28 -5.83
N ILE A 76 19.02 -15.39 -6.03
CA ILE A 76 19.09 -16.49 -5.07
C ILE A 76 20.55 -16.88 -4.92
N LEU A 77 21.03 -16.86 -3.68
CA LEU A 77 22.36 -17.29 -3.30
C LEU A 77 22.24 -18.58 -2.48
N ALA A 78 22.51 -19.72 -3.12
CA ALA A 78 22.42 -21.01 -2.46
C ALA A 78 23.39 -21.14 -1.27
N ARG A 79 24.58 -20.54 -1.40
CA ARG A 79 25.64 -20.59 -0.39
C ARG A 79 26.34 -19.23 -0.27
N PRO A 80 25.70 -18.25 0.41
CA PRO A 80 26.30 -16.93 0.62
C PRO A 80 27.57 -17.05 1.47
N ALA A 81 28.51 -16.12 1.27
CA ALA A 81 29.72 -16.04 2.08
C ALA A 81 29.39 -15.69 3.53
N ASP A 82 30.15 -16.22 4.48
CA ASP A 82 29.82 -16.08 5.91
C ASP A 82 29.90 -14.60 6.37
N ALA A 83 30.87 -13.83 5.83
CA ALA A 83 30.99 -12.39 6.07
C ALA A 83 29.77 -11.59 5.58
N LEU A 84 29.18 -12.00 4.44
CA LEU A 84 27.98 -11.36 3.89
C LEU A 84 26.77 -11.60 4.79
N MET A 85 26.61 -12.83 5.28
CA MET A 85 25.54 -13.18 6.20
C MET A 85 25.67 -12.45 7.54
N ALA A 86 26.89 -12.31 8.07
CA ALA A 86 27.14 -11.56 9.30
C ALA A 86 26.75 -10.07 9.17
N HIS A 87 27.08 -9.45 8.03
CA HIS A 87 26.71 -8.06 7.76
C HIS A 87 25.18 -7.88 7.71
N TRP A 88 24.46 -8.79 7.03
CA TRP A 88 23.01 -8.67 6.81
C TRP A 88 22.10 -9.18 7.91
N GLN A 89 22.60 -10.02 8.83
CA GLN A 89 21.85 -10.47 9.99
C GLN A 89 21.92 -9.51 11.17
N THR A 90 22.86 -8.56 11.16
CA THR A 90 22.99 -7.58 12.23
C THR A 90 21.83 -6.59 12.13
N PRO A 91 20.91 -6.51 13.11
CA PRO A 91 19.88 -5.49 13.12
C PRO A 91 20.58 -4.13 13.18
N GLN A 92 20.52 -3.36 12.11
CA GLN A 92 20.96 -1.96 12.09
C GLN A 92 19.90 -1.15 12.85
N ARG A 93 19.82 -1.36 14.17
CA ARG A 93 19.01 -0.51 15.05
C ARG A 93 19.76 0.79 15.18
N GLU A 94 19.37 1.79 14.41
CA GLU A 94 19.78 3.15 14.69
C GLU A 94 19.22 3.51 16.08
N SER A 95 20.11 3.76 17.03
CA SER A 95 19.73 4.14 18.39
C SER A 95 19.03 5.48 18.32
N ILE A 96 17.70 5.47 18.44
CA ILE A 96 16.97 6.66 18.82
C ILE A 96 17.32 6.87 20.28
N ASP A 97 18.40 7.60 20.56
CA ASP A 97 18.62 8.12 21.91
C ASP A 97 17.38 8.95 22.25
N PRO A 98 16.60 8.59 23.29
CA PRO A 98 15.44 9.38 23.66
C PRO A 98 15.96 10.72 24.18
N ALA A 99 15.90 11.75 23.34
CA ALA A 99 15.95 13.12 23.83
C ALA A 99 14.86 13.25 24.90
N PRO A 100 15.17 13.69 26.13
CA PRO A 100 14.21 13.69 27.22
C PRO A 100 13.06 14.65 26.88
N ALA A 101 11.94 14.08 26.43
CA ALA A 101 10.69 14.77 26.27
C ALA A 101 10.15 15.07 27.68
N THR A 102 10.44 16.28 28.17
CA THR A 102 9.78 16.83 29.35
C THR A 102 8.32 17.06 28.98
N LEU A 103 7.45 16.11 29.33
CA LEU A 103 6.01 16.30 29.32
C LEU A 103 5.70 17.43 30.31
N ARG A 104 5.40 18.63 29.80
CA ARG A 104 4.74 19.68 30.59
C ARG A 104 3.26 19.33 30.64
N GLU A 105 2.76 19.07 31.84
CA GLU A 105 1.34 18.84 32.09
C GLU A 105 0.52 20.07 31.69
N PRO A 106 -0.54 19.92 30.87
CA PRO A 106 -1.43 21.04 30.55
C PRO A 106 -2.34 21.34 31.75
N THR A 107 -2.13 22.48 32.40
CA THR A 107 -3.03 23.03 33.43
C THR A 107 -4.30 23.60 32.77
N HIS A 108 -5.22 22.73 32.36
CA HIS A 108 -6.57 23.17 32.01
C HIS A 108 -7.46 23.13 33.24
N LYS A 109 -7.71 24.30 33.86
CA LYS A 109 -8.76 24.45 34.86
C LYS A 109 -10.11 24.26 34.17
N VAL A 110 -10.80 23.18 34.50
CA VAL A 110 -12.22 23.01 34.16
C VAL A 110 -13.02 23.83 35.19
N ALA A 111 -13.57 24.95 34.74
CA ALA A 111 -14.63 25.64 35.47
C ALA A 111 -15.94 24.92 35.18
N ALA A 112 -16.54 24.33 36.21
CA ALA A 112 -17.87 23.75 36.17
C ALA A 112 -18.90 24.82 36.54
N GLU A 113 -19.95 24.98 35.73
CA GLU A 113 -21.35 25.10 36.17
C GLU A 113 -22.29 25.24 34.95
N ARG A 114 -23.19 24.26 34.76
CA ARG A 114 -24.65 24.46 34.84
C ARG A 114 -25.44 23.17 34.53
N ASP A 115 -26.30 22.87 35.49
CA ASP A 115 -27.59 22.18 35.48
C ASP A 115 -27.86 21.01 34.54
N ILE A 116 -28.05 19.85 35.16
CA ILE A 116 -28.85 18.73 34.67
C ILE A 116 -30.11 18.61 35.54
N THR A 117 -31.28 18.89 34.96
CA THR A 117 -32.56 18.47 35.54
C THR A 117 -33.03 17.17 34.90
N GLU A 118 -33.12 16.15 35.76
CA GLU A 118 -34.03 15.00 35.81
C GLU A 118 -34.88 14.61 34.58
N ILE A 119 -34.86 13.31 34.26
CA ILE A 119 -35.98 12.34 34.33
C ILE A 119 -35.43 11.00 33.77
N CYS A 120 -35.18 9.99 34.62
CA CYS A 120 -36.07 8.91 35.09
C CYS A 120 -36.15 7.70 34.14
N VAL A 121 -35.88 6.53 34.72
CA VAL A 121 -35.59 5.18 34.17
C VAL A 121 -36.89 4.34 34.07
N PRO A 122 -36.90 2.99 33.98
CA PRO A 122 -36.21 1.95 33.17
C PRO A 122 -37.19 0.92 32.52
N GLU A 123 -36.66 -0.05 31.74
CA GLU A 123 -37.00 -1.51 31.65
C GLU A 123 -36.78 -2.03 30.21
N LYS A 124 -36.40 -3.27 29.87
CA LYS A 124 -35.87 -4.48 30.54
C LYS A 124 -35.68 -5.55 29.41
N VAL A 125 -34.47 -6.09 29.25
CA VAL A 125 -34.07 -7.54 29.18
C VAL A 125 -34.86 -8.49 28.22
N GLU A 126 -34.31 -9.31 27.31
CA GLU A 126 -33.52 -10.58 27.39
C GLU A 126 -33.39 -11.10 25.91
N ALA A 127 -32.26 -11.55 25.35
CA ALA A 127 -31.62 -12.90 25.33
C ALA A 127 -32.13 -13.96 24.30
N ALA A 128 -31.14 -14.62 23.63
CA ALA A 128 -31.08 -15.96 22.97
C ALA A 128 -31.81 -16.22 21.62
N ALA A 129 -31.07 -16.58 20.53
CA ALA A 129 -30.79 -17.95 19.96
C ALA A 129 -32.00 -18.54 19.17
N GLU A 130 -31.95 -19.23 18.01
CA GLU A 130 -31.05 -20.24 17.41
C GLU A 130 -31.15 -20.25 15.85
N ARG A 131 -30.40 -21.16 15.20
CA ARG A 131 -30.30 -21.44 13.74
C ARG A 131 -31.37 -22.44 13.27
N GLU A 132 -31.72 -22.47 11.97
CA GLU A 132 -31.70 -23.69 11.14
C GLU A 132 -31.88 -23.44 9.62
N GLU A 133 -31.61 -24.49 8.86
CA GLU A 133 -31.16 -24.65 7.48
C GLU A 133 -32.31 -25.09 6.55
N THR A 134 -32.25 -24.85 5.22
CA THR A 134 -32.52 -25.87 4.14
C THR A 134 -32.73 -25.32 2.70
N ALA A 135 -31.98 -25.93 1.77
CA ALA A 135 -32.34 -26.46 0.44
C ALA A 135 -32.73 -25.56 -0.77
N ALA A 136 -31.95 -25.70 -1.86
CA ALA A 136 -32.29 -25.51 -3.28
C ALA A 136 -32.63 -26.89 -3.93
N PRO A 137 -32.87 -27.11 -5.28
CA PRO A 137 -32.88 -26.22 -6.48
C PRO A 137 -33.94 -26.48 -7.62
N LEU A 138 -34.05 -25.50 -8.57
CA LEU A 138 -34.26 -25.55 -10.08
C LEU A 138 -35.55 -26.20 -10.70
N PRO A 139 -35.95 -26.00 -12.01
CA PRO A 139 -35.16 -25.59 -13.19
C PRO A 139 -35.83 -24.75 -14.36
N VAL A 140 -35.00 -24.44 -15.37
CA VAL A 140 -35.13 -24.03 -16.82
C VAL A 140 -36.43 -23.49 -17.47
N ASP A 141 -36.27 -22.51 -18.38
CA ASP A 141 -36.51 -22.74 -19.82
C ASP A 141 -35.82 -21.72 -20.76
N THR A 142 -35.36 -22.27 -21.88
CA THR A 142 -34.68 -21.68 -23.06
C THR A 142 -35.66 -21.04 -24.06
N VAL A 143 -35.16 -20.21 -24.99
CA VAL A 143 -35.33 -20.33 -26.48
C VAL A 143 -34.91 -19.03 -27.22
N THR A 144 -33.89 -19.17 -28.10
CA THR A 144 -33.56 -18.57 -29.44
C THR A 144 -33.80 -17.09 -29.77
N ASP A 145 -33.25 -16.47 -30.81
CA ASP A 145 -32.06 -16.46 -31.69
C ASP A 145 -32.36 -15.32 -32.71
N GLU A 146 -31.36 -14.89 -33.49
CA GLU A 146 -31.44 -14.10 -34.74
C GLU A 146 -31.22 -12.56 -34.68
N THR A 147 -29.97 -12.19 -35.02
CA THR A 147 -29.52 -11.25 -36.07
C THR A 147 -30.17 -9.86 -36.24
N SER A 148 -29.33 -8.80 -36.22
CA SER A 148 -29.11 -7.92 -37.40
C SER A 148 -28.14 -6.77 -37.09
N ASP A 149 -27.18 -6.57 -38.00
CA ASP A 149 -26.20 -5.49 -38.07
C ASP A 149 -26.78 -4.09 -38.40
N ILE A 150 -25.92 -3.06 -38.23
CA ILE A 150 -25.77 -1.80 -39.02
C ILE A 150 -26.24 -0.45 -38.40
N ALA A 151 -25.21 0.40 -38.23
CA ALA A 151 -25.08 1.86 -38.45
C ALA A 151 -25.57 2.96 -37.48
N ILE A 152 -24.57 3.78 -37.09
CA ILE A 152 -24.46 5.25 -37.22
C ILE A 152 -25.62 6.10 -36.71
N GLY A 153 -25.33 6.85 -35.64
CA GLY A 153 -26.05 8.06 -35.27
C GLY A 153 -25.15 8.96 -34.43
N GLU A 154 -24.48 9.92 -35.09
CA GLU A 154 -23.90 11.09 -34.43
C GLU A 154 -25.04 11.97 -33.90
N GLU A 155 -25.06 12.26 -32.60
CA GLU A 155 -25.80 13.40 -32.07
C GLU A 155 -24.86 14.32 -31.29
N LYS A 156 -24.61 15.47 -31.90
CA LYS A 156 -24.09 16.68 -31.25
C LYS A 156 -25.11 17.16 -30.23
N GLN A 157 -24.66 17.48 -29.02
CA GLN A 157 -25.31 18.52 -28.21
C GLN A 157 -24.28 19.46 -27.60
N ASP A 158 -24.57 20.73 -27.85
CA ASP A 158 -23.76 21.91 -27.59
C ASP A 158 -23.66 22.29 -26.09
N VAL A 159 -22.44 22.73 -25.76
CA VAL A 159 -22.07 23.86 -24.89
C VAL A 159 -23.04 24.28 -23.79
N LYS A 160 -22.65 24.01 -22.53
CA LYS A 160 -22.90 24.94 -21.42
C LYS A 160 -21.59 25.31 -20.73
N ASN A 161 -21.26 26.58 -20.90
CA ASN A 161 -20.17 27.31 -20.28
C ASN A 161 -20.57 27.60 -18.82
N GLU A 162 -19.93 26.93 -17.86
CA GLU A 162 -20.09 27.24 -16.44
C GLU A 162 -18.73 27.60 -15.82
N ALA A 163 -18.67 28.85 -15.35
CA ALA A 163 -17.72 29.52 -14.47
C ALA A 163 -16.38 28.83 -14.17
N GLN A 164 -15.29 29.49 -14.59
CA GLN A 164 -13.91 29.15 -14.25
C GLN A 164 -13.73 29.04 -12.72
N PRO A 165 -13.32 27.87 -12.18
CA PRO A 165 -13.00 27.75 -10.76
C PRO A 165 -11.71 28.52 -10.47
N ALA A 166 -11.70 29.23 -9.34
CA ALA A 166 -10.55 29.97 -8.83
C ALA A 166 -9.28 29.13 -8.92
N LEU A 167 -8.24 29.69 -9.54
CA LEU A 167 -6.96 29.07 -9.88
C LEU A 167 -6.40 28.25 -8.70
N SER A 168 -6.68 26.95 -8.73
CA SER A 168 -6.16 26.03 -7.72
C SER A 168 -4.69 25.83 -8.01
N VAL A 169 -3.85 26.25 -7.06
CA VAL A 169 -2.41 26.10 -7.18
C VAL A 169 -2.09 24.60 -7.16
N SER A 170 -1.78 24.06 -8.33
CA SER A 170 -1.50 22.64 -8.57
C SER A 170 -0.22 22.16 -7.89
N CYS A 171 0.80 23.04 -7.83
CA CYS A 171 2.16 22.70 -7.43
C CYS A 171 2.63 23.51 -6.21
N ASN A 172 2.75 22.85 -5.06
CA ASN A 172 3.31 23.44 -3.83
C ASN A 172 4.81 23.81 -3.93
N LEU A 173 5.51 23.44 -5.02
CA LEU A 173 6.94 23.77 -5.18
C LEU A 173 7.15 25.14 -5.81
N CYS A 174 6.34 25.52 -6.79
CA CYS A 174 6.48 26.78 -7.52
C CYS A 174 5.31 27.74 -7.35
N LEU A 175 4.19 27.26 -6.80
CA LEU A 175 2.97 28.03 -6.56
C LEU A 175 2.40 28.72 -7.81
N ASP A 176 2.72 28.18 -8.99
CA ASP A 176 2.31 28.72 -10.27
C ASP A 176 1.04 28.00 -10.75
N PRO A 177 -0.08 28.72 -10.98
CA PRO A 177 -1.33 28.12 -11.48
C PRO A 177 -1.22 27.47 -12.86
N ALA A 178 -0.24 27.87 -13.68
CA ALA A 178 0.00 27.27 -14.99
C ALA A 178 0.85 25.99 -14.92
N CYS A 179 1.43 25.68 -13.76
CA CYS A 179 2.18 24.44 -13.56
C CYS A 179 1.22 23.25 -13.59
N ARG A 180 1.56 22.17 -14.30
CA ARG A 180 0.71 20.95 -14.36
C ARG A 180 1.13 19.87 -13.37
N ARG A 181 2.10 20.16 -12.51
CA ARG A 181 2.63 19.21 -11.53
C ARG A 181 1.70 19.12 -10.32
N HIS A 182 1.37 17.91 -9.88
CA HIS A 182 0.58 17.65 -8.68
C HIS A 182 1.42 17.21 -7.47
N LYS A 183 0.83 17.26 -6.27
CA LYS A 183 1.46 16.79 -5.03
C LYS A 183 1.74 15.28 -5.14
N GLY A 184 3.01 14.89 -4.99
CA GLY A 184 3.46 13.49 -5.08
C GLY A 184 4.24 13.17 -6.36
N GLU A 185 4.14 14.00 -7.40
CA GLU A 185 4.88 13.77 -8.64
C GLU A 185 6.39 14.14 -8.51
N PRO A 186 7.26 13.69 -9.42
CA PRO A 186 8.68 14.05 -9.44
C PRO A 186 8.95 15.55 -9.70
N ARG A 187 10.05 16.08 -9.15
CA ARG A 187 10.38 17.53 -9.21
C ARG A 187 10.59 18.05 -10.63
N PHE A 188 11.14 17.24 -11.53
CA PHE A 188 11.41 17.63 -12.91
C PHE A 188 10.16 17.95 -13.74
N ARG A 189 8.96 17.53 -13.29
CA ARG A 189 7.68 17.90 -13.92
C ARG A 189 7.26 19.34 -13.62
N CYS A 190 7.93 20.02 -12.69
CA CYS A 190 7.68 21.43 -12.41
C CYS A 190 8.25 22.30 -13.54
N ILE A 191 7.45 23.23 -14.06
CA ILE A 191 7.90 24.19 -15.08
C ILE A 191 9.03 25.12 -14.59
N HIS A 192 9.23 25.22 -13.27
CA HIS A 192 10.30 25.97 -12.62
C HIS A 192 11.39 25.08 -12.02
N ALA A 193 11.47 23.80 -12.41
CA ALA A 193 12.43 22.84 -11.84
C ALA A 193 13.89 23.31 -11.92
N ALA A 194 14.26 24.03 -12.99
CA ALA A 194 15.62 24.55 -13.19
C ALA A 194 15.93 25.84 -12.41
N LYS A 195 14.92 26.59 -11.94
CA LYS A 195 15.11 27.89 -11.26
C LYS A 195 15.37 27.76 -9.76
N ARG A 196 15.02 26.62 -9.15
CA ARG A 196 15.24 26.35 -7.72
C ARG A 196 16.17 25.15 -7.57
N GLY A 197 17.49 25.39 -7.72
CA GLY A 197 18.49 24.33 -7.73
C GLY A 197 19.95 24.77 -7.70
N LYS A 198 20.29 25.80 -6.93
CA LYS A 198 21.64 25.94 -6.33
C LYS A 198 21.47 25.95 -4.82
N VAL A 199 21.49 24.77 -4.22
CA VAL A 199 21.80 24.55 -2.81
C VAL A 199 22.86 23.46 -2.80
#